data_AF-A0A2K8WPY5-F1
#
_entry.id   AF-A0A2K8WPY5-F1
#
_cell.length_a   1.000
_cell.length_b   1.000
_cell.length_c   1.000
_cell.angle_alpha   90.00
_cell.angle_beta   90.00
_cell.angle_gamma   90.00
#
_symmetry.space_group_name_H-M   'P 1'
#
loop_
_entity.id
_entity.type
_entity.pdbx_description
1 polymer ?
#
loop_
_entity_poly.entity_id
_entity_poly.type
_entity_poly.pdbx_seq_one_letter_code
_entity_poly.pdbx_strand_id
1 'polypeptide(L)' 'MIKTYQITLEGDKVKWLGEKPKADITHAILVVEEKEIIPTQILEPKRTTPEHLKGQIKTFGDIVSPVVDEEDWECLKE' A
#
# COMPACT_ATOMS: atom_id res chain seq x y z
N MET A 1 -0.50 25.29 -29.18
CA MET A 1 -0.73 26.03 -27.91
C MET A 1 -1.66 25.15 -27.07
N ILE A 2 -1.15 24.55 -25.99
CA ILE A 2 -1.93 23.65 -25.13
C ILE A 2 -2.58 24.51 -24.04
N LYS A 3 -3.90 24.35 -23.84
CA LYS A 3 -4.64 25.01 -22.75
C LYS A 3 -5.14 23.95 -21.78
N THR A 4 -4.94 24.20 -20.49
CA THR A 4 -5.38 23.31 -19.42
C THR A 4 -6.71 23.81 -18.90
N TYR A 5 -7.66 22.89 -18.72
CA TYR A 5 -8.99 23.19 -18.21
C TYR A 5 -9.27 22.34 -16.98
N GLN A 6 -9.94 22.94 -15.99
CA GLN A 6 -10.34 22.23 -14.77
C GLN A 6 -11.80 21.79 -14.87
N ILE A 7 -12.02 20.52 -14.55
CA ILE A 7 -13.33 19.88 -14.55
C ILE A 7 -13.54 19.11 -13.25
N THR A 8 -14.80 18.94 -12.88
CA THR A 8 -15.24 18.00 -11.84
C THR A 8 -15.99 16.86 -12.52
N LEU A 9 -15.68 15.62 -12.14
CA LEU A 9 -16.44 14.43 -12.50
C LEU A 9 -17.32 14.04 -11.32
N GLU A 10 -18.63 14.20 -11.48
CA GLU A 10 -19.64 13.71 -10.54
C GLU A 10 -20.33 12.49 -11.17
N GLY A 11 -19.82 11.29 -10.86
CA GLY A 11 -20.21 10.05 -11.56
C GLY A 11 -19.86 10.15 -13.04
N ASP A 12 -20.85 9.96 -13.92
CA ASP A 12 -20.68 10.02 -15.38
C ASP A 12 -20.79 11.43 -15.97
N LYS A 13 -21.01 12.47 -15.14
CA LYS A 13 -21.22 13.85 -15.61
C LYS A 13 -19.98 14.70 -15.42
N VAL A 14 -19.54 15.33 -16.50
CA VAL A 14 -18.46 16.33 -16.50
C VAL A 14 -19.06 17.72 -16.26
N LYS A 15 -18.59 18.42 -15.22
CA LYS A 15 -18.86 19.83 -14.96
C LYS A 15 -17.59 20.66 -15.11
N TRP A 16 -17.67 21.81 -15.78
CA TRP A 16 -16.55 22.75 -15.89
C TRP A 16 -16.48 23.61 -14.63
N LEU A 17 -15.31 23.70 -14.00
CA LEU A 17 -15.09 24.56 -12.84
C LEU A 17 -14.75 26.01 -13.22
N GLY A 18 -14.43 26.25 -14.50
CA GLY A 18 -14.01 27.55 -15.00
C GLY A 18 -14.36 27.76 -16.47
N GLU A 19 -13.50 28.50 -17.18
CA GLU A 19 -13.76 28.89 -18.56
C GLU A 19 -13.84 27.66 -19.48
N LYS A 20 -14.97 27.49 -20.18
CA LYS A 20 -15.16 26.40 -21.14
C LYS A 20 -14.34 26.69 -22.40
N PRO A 21 -13.75 25.67 -23.06
CA PRO A 21 -13.16 25.85 -24.38
C PRO A 21 -14.21 26.45 -25.34
N LYS A 22 -13.79 27.49 -26.08
CA LYS A 22 -14.62 28.20 -27.08
C LYS A 22 -14.69 27.46 -28.42
N ALA A 23 -14.21 26.22 -28.49
CA ALA A 23 -14.21 25.42 -29.70
C ALA A 23 -15.48 24.56 -29.75
N ASP A 24 -16.13 24.53 -30.91
CA ASP A 24 -17.35 23.72 -31.13
C ASP A 24 -17.11 22.22 -30.96
N ILE A 25 -15.91 21.76 -31.32
CA ILE A 25 -15.49 20.36 -31.19
C ILE A 25 -14.08 20.35 -30.58
N THR A 26 -13.93 19.65 -29.46
CA THR A 26 -12.65 19.50 -28.76
C THR A 26 -12.44 18.03 -28.39
N HIS A 27 -11.23 17.51 -28.64
CA HIS A 27 -10.82 16.17 -28.20
C HIS A 27 -10.07 16.31 -26.87
N ALA A 28 -10.46 15.54 -25.87
CA ALA A 28 -9.81 15.53 -24.55
C ALA A 28 -9.49 14.09 -24.15
N ILE A 29 -8.35 13.90 -23.47
CA ILE A 29 -7.93 12.62 -22.91
C ILE A 29 -8.06 12.75 -21.39
N LEU A 30 -8.92 11.92 -20.79
CA LEU A 30 -9.04 11.82 -19.34
C LEU A 30 -8.15 10.66 -18.87
N VAL A 31 -7.19 10.98 -17.99
CA VAL A 31 -6.36 9.98 -17.32
C VAL A 31 -6.83 9.90 -15.87
N VAL A 32 -7.41 8.76 -15.50
CA VAL A 32 -7.81 8.47 -14.12
C VAL A 32 -6.80 7.48 -13.55
N GLU A 33 -6.14 7.87 -12.48
CA GLU A 33 -5.30 6.95 -11.70
C GLU A 33 -6.17 6.33 -10.61
N GLU A 34 -6.64 5.10 -10.83
CA GLU A 34 -7.32 4.33 -9.80
C GLU A 34 -6.29 3.79 -8.82
N LYS A 35 -6.28 4.33 -7.60
CA LYS A 35 -5.49 3.77 -6.51
C LYS A 35 -6.35 2.76 -5.78
N GLU A 36 -6.03 1.48 -5.98
CA GLU A 36 -6.49 0.46 -5.04
C GLU A 36 -5.91 0.82 -3.67
N ILE A 37 -6.80 1.19 -2.75
CA ILE A 37 -6.47 1.25 -1.34
C ILE A 37 -6.38 -0.22 -0.94
N ILE A 38 -5.23 -0.84 -1.18
CA ILE A 38 -4.88 -2.09 -0.50
C ILE A 38 -5.04 -1.73 0.97
N PRO A 39 -5.96 -2.35 1.73
CA PRO A 39 -6.03 -2.13 3.16
C PRO A 39 -4.64 -2.46 3.66
N THR A 40 -3.89 -1.43 4.04
CA THR A 40 -2.55 -1.59 4.59
C THR A 40 -2.74 -2.66 5.64
N GLN A 41 -2.12 -3.80 5.36
CA GLN A 41 -2.15 -5.06 6.08
C GLN A 41 -2.74 -4.86 7.46
N ILE A 42 -3.80 -5.60 7.80
CA ILE A 42 -4.17 -5.87 9.19
C ILE A 42 -2.83 -6.07 9.91
N LEU A 43 -2.35 -5.02 10.57
CA LEU A 43 -1.06 -5.03 11.23
C LEU A 43 -1.39 -5.87 12.44
N GLU A 44 -1.31 -7.19 12.27
CA GLU A 44 -1.36 -8.12 13.38
C GLU A 44 -0.46 -7.50 14.44
N PRO A 45 -0.97 -7.29 15.67
CA PRO A 45 -0.22 -6.59 16.69
C PRO A 45 1.13 -7.28 16.78
N LYS A 46 2.20 -6.56 16.41
CA LYS A 46 3.56 -7.08 16.50
C LYS A 46 3.69 -7.65 17.90
N ARG A 47 4.01 -8.95 18.01
CA ARG A 47 4.21 -9.62 19.30
C ARG A 47 5.08 -8.73 20.16
N THR A 48 4.47 -8.14 21.18
CA THR A 48 5.16 -7.23 22.08
C THR A 48 5.51 -7.98 23.34
N THR A 49 6.66 -7.64 23.92
CA THR A 49 7.08 -8.22 25.18
C THR A 49 6.10 -7.78 26.28
N PRO A 50 5.58 -8.71 27.10
CA PRO A 50 4.77 -8.36 28.27
C PRO A 50 5.46 -7.34 29.17
N GLU A 51 4.70 -6.36 29.67
CA GLU A 51 5.23 -5.20 30.39
C GLU A 51 6.02 -5.57 31.65
N HIS A 52 5.59 -6.63 32.35
CA HIS A 52 6.26 -7.14 33.54
C HIS A 52 7.64 -7.76 33.27
N LEU A 53 7.99 -8.04 32.01
CA LEU A 53 9.30 -8.56 31.63
C LEU A 53 10.27 -7.45 31.19
N LYS A 54 9.78 -6.20 31.02
CA LYS A 54 10.59 -5.08 30.56
C LYS A 54 11.73 -4.79 31.55
N GLY A 55 12.97 -4.89 31.07
CA GLY A 55 14.18 -4.67 31.90
C GLY A 55 14.53 -5.82 32.84
N GLN A 56 13.69 -6.85 32.94
CA GLN A 56 13.98 -8.07 33.72
C GLN A 56 14.58 -9.18 32.86
N ILE A 57 14.29 -9.15 31.56
CA ILE A 57 14.85 -10.11 30.60
C ILE A 57 16.10 -9.54 29.93
N LYS A 58 17.14 -10.37 29.87
CA LYS A 58 18.32 -10.14 29.04
C LYS A 58 18.13 -10.93 27.76
N THR A 59 18.08 -10.25 26.62
CA THR A 59 18.17 -10.93 25.33
C THR A 59 19.58 -11.51 25.21
N PHE A 60 19.68 -12.83 25.14
CA PHE A 60 20.89 -13.47 24.63
C PHE A 60 20.90 -13.20 23.13
N GLY A 61 21.78 -12.29 22.70
CA GLY A 61 21.97 -11.94 21.30
C GLY A 61 22.36 -13.15 20.47
N ASP A 62 21.84 -13.18 19.25
CA ASP A 62 21.89 -14.21 18.22
C ASP A 62 21.46 -15.62 18.66
N ILE A 63 20.19 -15.93 18.38
CA ILE A 63 19.87 -17.30 17.99
C ILE A 63 20.62 -17.52 16.69
N VAL A 64 21.85 -18.01 16.80
CA VAL A 64 22.58 -18.57 15.67
C VAL A 64 21.65 -19.63 15.09
N SER A 65 21.26 -19.50 13.82
CA SER A 65 20.55 -20.58 13.13
C SER A 65 21.26 -21.89 13.47
N PRO A 66 20.54 -22.91 13.93
CA PRO A 66 21.18 -24.19 14.08
C PRO A 66 21.69 -24.56 12.68
N VAL A 67 23.00 -24.80 12.57
CA VAL A 67 23.60 -25.35 11.35
C VAL A 67 23.13 -26.79 11.30
N VAL A 68 21.88 -26.98 10.90
CA VAL A 68 21.28 -28.28 10.70
C VAL A 68 21.17 -28.45 9.20
N ASP A 69 21.74 -29.54 8.69
CA ASP A 69 21.71 -29.86 7.27
C ASP A 69 20.26 -30.05 6.80
N GLU A 70 20.03 -29.77 5.52
CA GLU A 70 18.70 -29.79 4.88
C GLU A 70 17.97 -31.14 5.07
N GLU A 71 18.73 -32.23 5.24
CA GLU A 71 18.23 -33.58 5.51
C GLU A 71 17.43 -33.69 6.82
N ASP A 72 17.79 -32.92 7.85
CA ASP A 72 17.07 -32.95 9.13
C ASP A 72 15.72 -32.21 9.06
N TRP A 73 15.48 -31.41 8.02
CA TRP A 73 14.22 -30.71 7.78
C TRP A 73 13.20 -31.53 6.95
N GLU A 74 13.64 -32.60 6.30
CA GLU A 74 12.76 -33.51 5.55
C GLU A 74 11.76 -34.24 6.47
N CYS A 75 12.07 -34.40 7.75
CA CYS A 75 11.17 -35.03 8.72
C CYS A 75 9.95 -34.16 9.10
N LEU A 76 9.91 -32.90 8.67
CA LEU A 76 8.83 -31.94 8.95
C LEU A 76 7.95 -31.64 7.72
N LYS A 77 8.22 -32.27 6.57
CA LYS A 77 7.36 -32.20 5.39
C LYS A 77 6.30 -33.29 5.47
N GLU A 78 5.22 -33.02 6.21
CA GLU A 78 3.93 -33.71 6.05
C GLU A 78 3.01 -32.91 5.10
#